data_AF-A0A7Y9GKF7-F1
#
_entry.id   AF-A0A7Y9GKF7-F1
#
_cell.length_a   1.000
_cell.length_b   1.000
_cell.length_c   1.000
_cell.angle_alpha   90.00
_cell.angle_beta   90.00
_cell.angle_gamma   90.00
#
_symmetry.space_group_name_H-M   'P 1'
#
loop_
_entity.id
_entity.type
_entity.pdbx_description
1 polymer ?
#
loop_
_entity_poly.entity_id
_entity_poly.type
_entity_poly.pdbx_seq_one_letter_code
_entity_poly.pdbx_strand_id
1 'polypeptide(L)' 'MRETATALQARILQSARTVGPAVEKAHAEIAAVREEVFAVDGYDRAAVDAQTKRLAARLAELTADTT' A
#
# COMPACT_ATOMS: atom_id res chain seq x y z
N MET A 1 -2.30 6.28 -9.08
CA MET A 1 -2.83 5.08 -8.39
C MET A 1 -1.94 3.84 -8.53
N ARG A 2 -1.82 3.21 -9.71
CA ARG A 2 -1.08 1.93 -9.87
C ARG A 2 0.38 2.02 -9.42
N GLU A 3 1.09 3.08 -9.84
CA GLU A 3 2.48 3.32 -9.43
C GLU A 3 2.61 3.50 -7.90
N THR A 4 1.73 4.30 -7.29
CA THR A 4 1.68 4.51 -5.84
C THR A 4 1.44 3.21 -5.08
N ALA A 5 0.54 2.35 -5.57
CA ALA A 5 0.27 1.03 -4.99
C ALA A 5 1.50 0.12 -5.09
N THR A 6 2.21 0.12 -6.22
CA THR A 6 3.46 -0.65 -6.38
C THR A 6 4.55 -0.17 -5.42
N ALA A 7 4.74 1.15 -5.31
CA ALA A 7 5.70 1.74 -4.37
C ALA A 7 5.39 1.37 -2.91
N LEU A 8 4.11 1.42 -2.53
CA LEU A 8 3.66 1.00 -1.21
C LEU A 8 3.95 -0.49 -0.93
N GLN A 9 3.63 -1.38 -1.87
CA GLN A 9 3.90 -2.81 -1.71
C GLN A 9 5.39 -3.10 -1.53
N ALA A 10 6.25 -2.47 -2.33
CA ALA A 10 7.70 -2.60 -2.20
C ALA A 10 8.19 -2.12 -0.82
N ARG A 11 7.62 -1.00 -0.32
CA ARG A 11 7.98 -0.45 0.99
C ARG A 11 7.55 -1.34 2.15
N ILE A 12 6.34 -1.90 2.08
CA ILE A 12 5.82 -2.88 3.05
C ILE A 12 6.75 -4.08 3.12
N LEU A 13 7.14 -4.66 1.97
CA LEU A 13 8.08 -5.77 1.92
C LEU A 13 9.46 -5.41 2.50
N GLN A 14 9.97 -4.21 2.20
CA GLN A 14 11.25 -3.75 2.75
C GLN A 14 11.21 -3.56 4.28
N SER A 15 10.06 -3.16 4.83
CA SER A 15 9.88 -2.98 6.28
C SER A 15 9.77 -4.31 7.06
N ALA A 16 9.33 -5.38 6.40
CA ALA A 16 9.27 -6.70 7.00
C ALA A 16 10.67 -7.33 7.04
N ARG A 17 11.25 -7.47 8.24
CA ARG A 17 12.50 -8.23 8.42
C ARG A 17 12.28 -9.68 7.94
N THR A 18 13.31 -10.24 7.31
CA THR A 18 13.28 -11.41 6.40
C THR A 18 12.64 -12.70 6.92
N VAL A 19 12.33 -12.82 8.21
CA VAL A 19 11.54 -13.95 8.75
C VAL A 19 10.83 -13.53 10.05
N GLY A 20 9.57 -13.96 10.21
CA GLY A 20 8.78 -13.80 11.44
C GLY A 20 7.38 -13.20 11.23
N PRO A 21 6.61 -12.96 12.31
CA PRO A 21 5.23 -12.45 12.25
C PRO A 21 5.06 -11.13 11.48
N ALA A 22 6.14 -10.34 11.35
CA ALA A 22 6.15 -9.12 10.56
C ALA A 22 5.97 -9.37 9.05
N VAL A 23 6.44 -10.51 8.54
CA VAL A 23 6.31 -10.90 7.11
C VAL A 23 4.86 -11.28 6.79
N GLU A 24 4.22 -12.05 7.67
CA GLU A 24 2.80 -12.42 7.50
C GLU A 24 1.90 -11.18 7.50
N LYS A 25 2.14 -10.25 8.44
CA LYS A 25 1.44 -8.97 8.49
C LYS A 25 1.65 -8.15 7.21
N ALA A 26 2.88 -8.10 6.70
CA ALA A 26 3.20 -7.40 5.46
C ALA A 26 2.49 -8.02 4.24
N HIS A 27 2.43 -9.34 4.15
CA HIS A 27 1.70 -10.03 3.09
C HIS A 27 0.18 -9.78 3.17
N ALA A 28 -0.39 -9.79 4.37
CA ALA A 28 -1.80 -9.46 4.58
C ALA A 28 -2.11 -8.01 4.18
N GLU A 29 -1.24 -7.06 4.55
CA GLU A 29 -1.38 -5.65 4.16
C GLU A 29 -1.30 -5.47 2.63
N ILE A 30 -0.38 -6.18 1.96
CA ILE A 30 -0.28 -6.17 0.49
C ILE A 30 -1.53 -6.74 -0.17
N ALA A 31 -2.09 -7.83 0.37
CA ALA A 31 -3.32 -8.43 -0.14
C ALA A 31 -4.49 -7.43 -0.04
N ALA A 32 -4.65 -6.78 1.12
CA ALA A 32 -5.68 -5.75 1.32
C ALA A 32 -5.52 -4.58 0.33
N VAL A 33 -4.29 -4.07 0.14
CA VAL A 33 -4.02 -2.99 -0.84
C VAL A 33 -4.41 -3.40 -2.26
N ARG A 34 -4.17 -4.66 -2.64
CA ARG A 34 -4.55 -5.16 -3.97
C ARG A 34 -6.06 -5.23 -4.11
N GLU A 35 -6.76 -5.79 -3.13
CA GLU A 35 -8.22 -5.86 -3.11
C GLU A 35 -8.85 -4.48 -3.22
N GLU A 36 -8.37 -3.50 -2.43
CA GLU A 36 -8.84 -2.12 -2.50
C GLU A 36 -8.63 -1.50 -3.88
N VAL A 37 -7.46 -1.70 -4.49
CA VAL A 37 -7.17 -1.17 -5.83
C VAL A 37 -8.05 -1.82 -6.90
N PHE A 38 -8.35 -3.11 -6.76
CA PHE A 38 -9.27 -3.82 -7.67
C PHE A 38 -10.73 -3.39 -7.49
N ALA A 39 -11.13 -3.00 -6.29
CA ALA A 39 -12.49 -2.55 -6.00
C ALA A 39 -12.80 -1.12 -6.48
N VAL A 40 -11.78 -0.33 -6.83
CA VAL A 40 -11.96 1.04 -7.32
C VAL A 40 -12.44 1.02 -8.77
N ASP A 41 -13.60 1.65 -9.00
CA ASP A 41 -14.05 1.98 -10.36
C ASP A 41 -13.09 3.00 -10.98
N GLY A 42 -12.38 2.59 -12.04
CA GLY A 42 -11.43 3.42 -12.75
C GLY A 42 -12.05 4.60 -13.52
N TYR A 43 -13.38 4.59 -13.73
CA TYR A 43 -14.10 5.69 -14.37
C TYR A 43 -14.54 6.77 -13.38
N ASP A 44 -14.65 6.42 -12.10
CA ASP A 44 -14.88 7.39 -11.02
C ASP A 44 -13.55 8.04 -10.63
N ARG A 45 -13.30 9.24 -11.19
CA ARG A 45 -12.11 10.02 -10.88
C ARG A 45 -12.00 10.38 -9.39
N ALA A 46 -13.11 10.63 -8.72
CA ALA A 46 -13.09 10.96 -7.30
C ALA A 46 -12.68 9.75 -6.46
N ALA A 47 -13.16 8.55 -6.81
CA ALA A 47 -12.74 7.29 -6.17
C ALA A 47 -11.25 7.01 -6.40
N VAL A 48 -10.76 7.18 -7.64
CA VAL A 48 -9.33 7.02 -7.98
C VAL A 48 -8.44 8.00 -7.21
N ASP A 49 -8.85 9.26 -7.11
CA ASP A 49 -8.10 10.28 -6.37
C ASP A 49 -8.10 10.01 -4.87
N ALA A 50 -9.25 9.62 -4.31
CA ALA A 50 -9.37 9.25 -2.91
C ALA A 50 -8.50 8.04 -2.56
N GLN A 51 -8.51 7.00 -3.39
CA GLN A 51 -7.64 5.83 -3.21
C GLN A 51 -6.16 6.23 -3.33
N THR A 52 -5.80 7.04 -4.34
CA THR A 52 -4.42 7.49 -4.54
C THR A 52 -3.91 8.26 -3.32
N LYS A 53 -4.71 9.15 -2.73
CA LYS A 53 -4.36 9.89 -1.51
C LYS A 53 -4.15 8.97 -0.30
N ARG A 54 -5.03 7.97 -0.11
CA ARG A 54 -4.88 7.00 0.99
C ARG A 54 -3.59 6.19 0.86
N LEU A 55 -3.30 5.68 -0.33
CA LEU A 55 -2.06 4.94 -0.60
C LEU A 55 -0.81 5.81 -0.39
N ALA A 56 -0.85 7.07 -0.83
CA ALA A 56 0.24 8.01 -0.64
C ALA A 56 0.49 8.35 0.84
N ALA A 57 -0.57 8.54 1.62
CA ALA A 57 -0.47 8.78 3.06
C ALA A 57 0.19 7.58 3.77
N ARG A 58 -0.25 6.36 3.47
CA ARG A 58 0.32 5.15 4.06
C ARG A 58 1.80 4.96 3.67
N LEU A 59 2.16 5.27 2.43
CA LEU A 59 3.56 5.25 1.98
C LEU A 59 4.42 6.28 2.73
N ALA A 60 3.88 7.47 3.00
CA ALA A 60 4.56 8.49 3.78
C ALA A 60 4.79 8.07 5.23
N GLU A 61 3.78 7.47 5.88
CA GLU A 61 3.90 6.89 7.24
C GLU A 61 5.04 5.87 7.31
N LEU A 62 5.04 4.88 6.41
CA LEU A 62 6.09 3.84 6.38
C LEU A 62 7.47 4.42 6.08
N THR A 63 7.55 5.52 5.33
CA THR A 63 8.82 6.20 5.06
C THR A 63 9.33 6.95 6.29
N ALA A 64 8.44 7.63 7.01
CA ALA A 64 8.77 8.37 8.23
C ALA A 64 9.23 7.44 9.37
N ASP A 65 8.61 6.26 9.53
CA ASP A 65 8.92 5.30 10.60
C ASP A 65 10.32 4.65 10.51
N THR A 66 11.10 4.91 9.46
CA THR A 66 12.43 4.32 9.24
C THR A 66 13.56 5.34 9.24
N THR A 67 13.26 6.61 9.53
CA THR A 67 14.25 7.68 9.76
C THR A 67 14.48 7.85 11.25
#